data_AF-A0A6I0F231-F1
#
_entry.id   AF-A0A6I0F231-F1
#
_cell.length_a   1.000
_cell.length_b   1.000
_cell.length_c   1.000
_cell.angle_alpha   90.00
_cell.angle_beta   90.00
_cell.angle_gamma   90.00
#
_symmetry.space_group_name_H-M   'P 1'
#
loop_
_entity.id
_entity.type
_entity.pdbx_description
1 polymer ?
#
loop_
_entity_poly.entity_id
_entity_poly.type
_entity_poly.pdbx_seq_one_letter_code
_entity_poly.pdbx_strand_id
1 'polypeptide(L)' 'MLLTEKEKELLLAILKKERIKLFQGKEKKESIEAMIHKIEQSMRNVKVNEIPKKFDTFKK' A
#
# COMPACT_ATOMS: atom_id res chain seq x y z
N MET A 1 -6.59 -1.21 -13.51
CA MET A 1 -5.76 -2.31 -12.98
C MET A 1 -5.42 -2.00 -11.54
N LEU A 2 -5.79 -2.88 -10.59
CA LEU A 2 -5.39 -2.77 -9.19
C LEU A 2 -4.08 -3.53 -9.00
N LEU A 3 -3.10 -2.93 -8.33
CA LEU A 3 -1.87 -3.62 -7.95
C LEU A 3 -2.21 -4.79 -7.04
N THR A 4 -1.56 -5.93 -7.27
CA THR A 4 -1.55 -7.08 -6.37
C THR A 4 -0.81 -6.74 -5.08
N GLU A 5 -0.99 -7.56 -4.05
CA GLU A 5 -0.30 -7.38 -2.76
C GLU A 5 1.23 -7.41 -2.92
N LYS A 6 1.75 -8.40 -3.66
CA LYS A 6 3.19 -8.52 -3.94
C LYS A 6 3.76 -7.30 -4.67
N GLU A 7 3.01 -6.74 -5.61
CA GLU A 7 3.42 -5.53 -6.33
C GLU A 7 3.43 -4.31 -5.41
N LYS A 8 2.45 -4.18 -4.50
CA LYS A 8 2.42 -3.10 -3.50
C LYS A 8 3.60 -3.19 -2.54
N GLU A 9 3.93 -4.39 -2.05
CA GLU A 9 5.08 -4.62 -1.17
C GLU A 9 6.40 -4.28 -1.86
N LEU A 10 6.58 -4.73 -3.11
CA LEU A 10 7.78 -4.43 -3.89
C LEU A 10 7.94 -2.92 -4.12
N LEU A 11 6.87 -2.23 -4.50
CA LEU A 11 6.86 -0.79 -4.68
C LEU A 11 7.18 -0.05 -3.37
N LEU A 12 6.61 -0.49 -2.26
CA LEU A 12 6.89 0.10 -0.95
C LEU A 12 8.35 -0.04 -0.56
N ALA A 13 8.96 -1.20 -0.82
CA ALA A 13 10.39 -1.44 -0.57
C ALA A 13 11.29 -0.54 -1.42
N ILE A 14 10.95 -0.35 -2.70
CA ILE A 14 11.69 0.54 -3.61
C ILE A 14 11.57 1.99 -3.16
N LEU A 15 10.36 2.47 -2.86
CA LEU A 15 10.13 3.85 -2.42
C LEU A 15 10.81 4.16 -1.09
N LYS A 16 10.83 3.22 -0.14
CA LYS A 16 11.56 3.38 1.13
C LYS A 16 13.07 3.51 0.92
N LYS A 17 13.64 2.75 -0.03
CA LYS A 17 15.05 2.89 -0.42
C LYS A 17 15.33 4.24 -1.09
N GLU A 18 14.45 4.68 -1.98
CA GLU A 18 14.55 5.99 -2.62
C GLU A 18 14.51 7.11 -1.58
N ARG A 19 13.58 7.07 -0.60
CA ARG A 19 13.46 8.08 0.46
C ARG A 19 14.76 8.31 1.25
N ILE A 20 15.61 7.29 1.38
CA ILE A 20 16.87 7.34 2.14
C ILE A 20 18.00 7.98 1.32
N LYS A 21 17.89 8.06 0.00
CA LYS A 21 18.93 8.65 -0.85
C LYS A 21 19.12 10.13 -0.49
N LEU A 22 20.30 10.45 0.04
CA LEU A 22 20.68 11.75 0.61
C LEU A 22 20.62 12.93 -0.38
N PHE A 23 20.54 12.67 -1.69
CA PHE A 23 20.61 13.69 -2.75
C PHE A 23 19.25 14.07 -3.35
N GLN A 24 18.14 13.71 -2.71
CA GLN A 24 16.82 14.09 -3.19
C GLN A 24 16.47 15.52 -2.79
N GLY A 25 16.07 16.34 -3.77
CA GLY A 25 15.49 17.66 -3.50
C GLY A 25 14.22 17.55 -2.66
N LYS A 26 13.90 18.60 -1.89
CA LYS A 26 12.77 18.63 -0.93
C LYS A 26 11.45 18.19 -1.56
N GLU A 27 11.13 18.67 -2.75
CA GLU A 27 9.92 18.30 -3.50
C GLU A 27 9.87 16.80 -3.86
N LYS A 28 11.01 16.22 -4.23
CA LYS A 28 11.09 14.76 -4.52
C LYS A 28 10.87 13.94 -3.27
N LYS A 29 11.44 14.37 -2.14
CA LYS A 29 11.26 13.70 -0.85
C LYS A 29 9.78 13.70 -0.44
N GLU A 30 9.11 14.84 -0.52
CA GLU A 30 7.69 14.99 -0.22
C GLU A 30 6.82 14.13 -1.16
N SER A 31 7.14 14.09 -2.45
CA SER A 31 6.45 13.24 -3.43
C SER A 31 6.59 11.75 -3.13
N ILE A 32 7.80 11.29 -2.78
CA ILE A 32 8.06 9.89 -2.40
C ILE A 32 7.32 9.53 -1.12
N GLU A 33 7.31 10.43 -0.14
CA GLU A 33 6.60 10.24 1.13
C GLU A 33 5.09 10.14 0.90
N ALA A 34 4.53 10.99 0.05
CA ALA A 34 3.12 10.92 -0.35
C ALA A 34 2.77 9.61 -1.08
N MET A 35 3.66 9.11 -1.95
CA MET A 35 3.47 7.82 -2.63
C MET A 35 3.50 6.65 -1.65
N ILE A 36 4.44 6.63 -0.70
CA ILE A 36 4.50 5.64 0.39
C ILE A 36 3.18 5.63 1.16
N HIS A 37 2.71 6.81 1.57
CA HIS A 37 1.48 6.95 2.34
C HIS A 37 0.25 6.39 1.61
N LYS A 38 0.14 6.64 0.31
CA LYS A 38 -0.96 6.11 -0.53
C LYS A 38 -0.92 4.59 -0.65
N ILE A 39 0.26 4.00 -0.81
CA ILE A 39 0.41 2.54 -0.91
C ILE A 39 0.06 1.89 0.43
N GLU A 40 0.56 2.42 1.54
CA GLU A 40 0.26 1.90 2.87
C GLU A 40 -1.24 2.01 3.19
N GLN A 41 -1.88 3.12 2.80
CA GLN A 41 -3.33 3.26 2.92
C GLN A 41 -4.08 2.23 2.05
N SER A 42 -3.64 2.02 0.81
CA SER A 42 -4.23 0.99 -0.06
C SER A 42 -4.12 -0.41 0.55
N MET A 43 -2.99 -0.76 1.16
CA MET A 43 -2.81 -2.05 1.84
C MET A 43 -3.70 -2.17 3.08
N ARG A 44 -3.83 -1.12 3.89
CA ARG A 44 -4.79 -1.10 5.03
C ARG A 44 -6.23 -1.30 4.57
N ASN A 45 -6.63 -0.65 3.46
CA ASN A 45 -7.98 -0.77 2.93
C ASN A 45 -8.29 -2.19 2.45
N VAL A 46 -7.32 -2.91 1.88
CA VAL A 46 -7.48 -4.33 1.54
C VAL A 46 -7.79 -5.13 2.80
N LYS A 47 -7.02 -4.94 3.87
CA LYS A 47 -7.21 -5.64 5.15
C LYS A 47 -8.56 -5.34 5.81
N VAL A 48 -9.08 -4.11 5.69
CA VAL A 48 -10.41 -3.76 6.24
C VAL A 48 -11.54 -4.36 5.39
N ASN A 49 -11.33 -4.49 4.08
CA ASN A 49 -12.31 -5.10 3.17
C ASN A 49 -12.31 -6.64 3.23
N GLU A 50 -11.38 -7.26 3.94
CA GLU A 50 -11.47 -8.67 4.36
C GLU A 50 -12.54 -8.80 5.45
N ILE A 51 -13.80 -8.60 5.07
CA ILE A 51 -14.94 -8.97 5.90
C ILE A 51 -14.84 -10.49 6.07
N PRO A 52 -14.78 -11.03 7.31
CA PRO A 52 -14.85 -12.47 7.50
C PRO A 52 -16.16 -12.90 6.84
N LYS A 53 -16.07 -13.78 5.84
CA LYS A 53 -17.24 -14.45 5.27
C LYS A 53 -17.91 -15.16 6.45
N LYS A 54 -18.85 -14.48 7.12
CA LYS A 54 -19.78 -15.15 8.01
C LYS A 54 -20.46 -16.14 7.10
N PHE A 55 -20.18 -17.42 7.36
CA PHE A 55 -20.83 -18.54 6.71
C PHE A 55 -22.28 -18.18 6.49
N ASP A 56 -22.72 -18.20 5.24
CA ASP A 56 -24.13 -18.14 4.88
C ASP A 56 -24.81 -19.40 5.45
N THR A 57 -25.10 -19.39 6.74
CA THR A 57 -26.04 -20.33 7.36
C THR A 57 -27.45 -19.78 7.17
N PHE A 58 -27.84 -19.55 5.92
CA PHE A 58 -29.24 -19.41 5.55
C PHE A 58 -29.69 -20.66 4.81
N LYS A 59 -30.18 -21.60 5.66
CA LYS A 59 -31.30 -22.53 5.48
C LYS A 59 -31.68 -22.94 4.05
N LYS A 60 -31.67 -24.25 3.81
CA LYS A 60 -32.72 -24.92 3.05
C LYS A 60 -33.35 -25.99 3.91
#